data_AF-A0A5P9GS28-F1
#
_entry.id   AF-A0A5P9GS28-F1
#
_cell.length_a   1.000
_cell.length_b   1.000
_cell.length_c   1.000
_cell.angle_alpha   90.00
_cell.angle_beta   90.00
_cell.angle_gamma   90.00
#
_symmetry.space_group_name_H-M   'P 1'
#
loop_
_entity.id
_entity.type
_entity.pdbx_description
1 polymer ?
#
loop_
_entity_poly.entity_id
_entity_poly.type
_entity_poly.pdbx_seq_one_letter_code
_entity_poly.pdbx_strand_id
1 'polypeptide(L)'
;MQSNQFQARPIAILLAASALAQPFPAAAQTELKLGVEGLGEIDASTPFDTQTLRTIERSIDWRPIRRTTESGYQEVIIGTRRGRKLVTLISDGRGRIAAIEIHNSQISNWLGPRVGEAHRPLQQNLQLGSCRAGQETHSGSVICTAAETDRITYVFSGRWNGPDGRMPPDNALDGWTISHIIWKPERFAQIGRPLSSRPIITPSFDCTQARGSIEQLICDDPELAELDNRMSTLYARKYDAAGLVEKLSLRAHQIGWVRGRNDCWKSVDRRECVAGTYRDRINELQDDPDATNLAGTSWKAARIAGDRIPESIDINLKFDTDGRLNGSSGCNRYFASYMLEGRQLRVSQVGGTRRMCPELEMLAETRFLDALGKTEGWGMRNGELILFGTGAELTFIRQ
;
A
#
# COMPACT_ATOMS: atom_id res chain seq x y z
N MET A 1 -27.31 96.21 12.30
CA MET A 1 -26.19 96.53 13.22
C MET A 1 -26.00 95.35 14.15
N GLN A 2 -24.75 94.93 14.30
CA GLN A 2 -24.21 93.91 15.22
C GLN A 2 -24.59 92.44 14.97
N SER A 3 -23.88 91.91 13.98
CA SER A 3 -23.32 90.56 13.94
C SER A 3 -22.59 90.20 15.24
N ASN A 4 -22.97 89.08 15.87
CA ASN A 4 -22.16 88.43 16.90
C ASN A 4 -21.73 87.04 16.41
N GLN A 5 -20.41 86.92 16.23
CA GLN A 5 -19.70 85.71 15.85
C GLN A 5 -19.69 84.72 17.01
N PHE A 6 -20.14 83.48 16.79
CA PHE A 6 -19.76 82.35 17.62
C PHE A 6 -18.80 81.46 16.84
N GLN A 7 -17.54 81.46 17.26
CA GLN A 7 -16.49 80.59 16.73
C GLN A 7 -16.77 79.13 17.09
N ALA A 8 -16.86 78.27 16.08
CA ALA A 8 -16.87 76.83 16.26
C ALA A 8 -15.44 76.34 16.59
N ARG A 9 -15.27 75.64 17.71
CA ARG A 9 -14.07 74.86 18.02
C ARG A 9 -14.19 73.47 17.39
N PRO A 10 -13.17 72.94 16.69
CA PRO A 10 -13.23 71.61 16.14
C PRO A 10 -13.11 70.57 17.26
N ILE A 11 -14.08 69.64 17.31
CA ILE A 11 -14.00 68.44 18.15
C ILE A 11 -13.08 67.45 17.43
N ALA A 12 -11.92 67.17 18.02
CA ALA A 12 -11.06 66.08 17.58
C ALA A 12 -11.74 64.74 17.91
N ILE A 13 -12.31 64.09 16.90
CA ILE A 13 -12.82 62.73 17.01
C ILE A 13 -11.62 61.78 16.89
N LEU A 14 -11.18 61.22 18.03
CA LEU A 14 -10.30 60.06 18.07
C LEU A 14 -11.08 58.86 17.49
N LEU A 15 -10.77 58.49 16.25
CA LEU A 15 -11.16 57.20 15.68
C LEU A 15 -10.39 56.10 16.41
N ALA A 16 -10.99 55.52 17.45
CA ALA A 16 -10.56 54.23 17.96
C ALA A 16 -10.91 53.18 16.90
N ALA A 17 -9.90 52.73 16.15
CA ALA A 17 -10.03 51.57 15.28
C ALA A 17 -10.25 50.33 16.18
N SER A 18 -11.51 49.96 16.38
CA SER A 18 -11.88 48.67 16.93
C SER A 18 -11.47 47.60 15.93
N ALA A 19 -10.25 47.08 16.06
CA ALA A 19 -9.87 45.82 15.46
C ALA A 19 -10.81 44.75 16.05
N LEU A 20 -11.80 44.33 15.27
CA LEU A 20 -12.56 43.13 15.54
C LEU A 20 -11.56 41.98 15.54
N ALA A 21 -11.15 41.55 16.73
CA ALA A 21 -10.46 40.28 16.91
C ALA A 21 -11.40 39.22 16.37
N GLN A 22 -11.09 38.70 15.18
CA GLN A 22 -11.77 37.55 14.63
C GLN A 22 -11.66 36.44 15.68
N PRO A 23 -12.77 35.74 16.00
CA PRO A 23 -12.67 34.58 16.86
C PRO A 23 -11.68 33.61 16.21
N PHE A 24 -10.56 33.36 16.90
CA PHE A 24 -9.63 32.30 16.51
C PHE A 24 -10.46 31.04 16.29
N PRO A 25 -10.28 30.31 15.17
CA PRO A 25 -10.90 29.02 15.02
C PRO A 25 -10.49 28.17 16.23
N ALA A 26 -11.49 27.70 16.99
CA ALA A 26 -11.25 26.77 18.08
C ALA A 26 -10.39 25.63 17.51
N ALA A 27 -9.22 25.38 18.13
CA ALA A 27 -8.31 24.33 17.73
C ALA A 27 -9.13 23.05 17.47
N ALA A 28 -9.16 22.60 16.22
CA ALA A 28 -9.85 21.38 15.85
C ALA A 28 -9.26 20.26 16.70
N GLN A 29 -10.03 19.71 17.61
CA GLN A 29 -9.62 18.53 18.37
C GLN A 29 -9.46 17.41 17.35
N THR A 30 -8.23 17.01 17.06
CA THR A 30 -7.94 15.88 16.19
C THR A 30 -8.63 14.66 16.78
N GLU A 31 -9.60 14.10 16.06
CA GLU A 31 -10.30 12.90 16.47
C GLU A 31 -9.28 11.76 16.57
N LEU A 32 -9.14 11.15 17.75
CA LEU A 32 -8.21 10.05 17.97
C LEU A 32 -8.73 8.80 17.24
N LYS A 33 -7.97 8.27 16.29
CA LYS A 33 -8.37 7.15 15.42
C LYS A 33 -7.41 5.98 15.51
N LEU A 34 -7.95 4.77 15.42
CA LEU A 34 -7.18 3.55 15.26
C LEU A 34 -6.87 3.34 13.77
N GLY A 35 -5.63 3.62 13.37
CA GLY A 35 -5.10 3.39 12.03
C GLY A 35 -4.46 2.00 11.87
N VAL A 36 -3.75 1.81 10.77
CA VAL A 36 -3.05 0.55 10.46
C VAL A 36 -1.93 0.28 11.49
N GLU A 37 -1.14 1.30 11.79
CA GLU A 37 0.06 1.19 12.63
C GLU A 37 -0.17 1.44 14.13
N GLY A 38 -1.36 1.83 14.53
CA GLY A 38 -1.65 2.12 15.94
C GLY A 38 -2.77 3.13 16.14
N LEU A 39 -2.78 3.77 17.31
CA LEU A 39 -3.79 4.73 17.74
C LEU A 39 -3.22 6.15 17.68
N GLY A 40 -3.55 6.89 16.60
CA GLY A 40 -2.90 8.17 16.32
C GLY A 40 -1.38 7.97 16.17
N GLU A 41 -0.61 8.68 17.00
CA GLU A 41 0.86 8.55 17.05
C GLU A 41 1.35 7.46 18.02
N ILE A 42 0.44 6.73 18.69
CA ILE A 42 0.77 5.65 19.63
C ILE A 42 0.81 4.32 18.88
N ASP A 43 1.97 3.68 18.85
CA ASP A 43 2.24 2.42 18.14
C ASP A 43 3.06 1.43 18.98
N ALA A 44 3.52 0.33 18.39
CA ALA A 44 4.33 -0.67 19.08
C ALA A 44 5.78 -0.25 19.36
N SER A 45 6.24 0.84 18.76
CA SER A 45 7.52 1.46 19.08
C SER A 45 7.40 2.42 20.26
N THR A 46 6.19 2.85 20.62
CA THR A 46 5.98 3.82 21.69
C THR A 46 6.42 3.25 23.05
N PRO A 47 7.25 3.98 23.83
CA PRO A 47 7.58 3.61 25.21
C PRO A 47 6.33 3.40 26.07
N PHE A 48 6.31 2.31 26.82
CA PHE A 48 5.22 1.97 27.74
C PHE A 48 5.37 2.77 29.05
N ASP A 49 5.13 4.08 28.98
CA ASP A 49 5.27 5.01 30.11
C ASP A 49 4.24 6.15 30.01
N THR A 50 3.66 6.52 31.16
CA THR A 50 2.64 7.58 31.21
C THR A 50 3.18 8.97 30.89
N GLN A 51 4.45 9.26 31.13
CA GLN A 51 5.03 10.57 30.84
C GLN A 51 5.11 10.80 29.32
N THR A 52 5.55 9.78 28.59
CA THR A 52 5.62 9.76 27.14
C THR A 52 4.21 9.89 26.53
N LEU A 53 3.26 9.10 27.03
CA LEU A 53 1.87 9.12 26.54
C LEU A 53 1.17 10.46 26.79
N ARG A 54 1.41 11.12 27.93
CA ARG A 54 0.90 12.48 28.20
C ARG A 54 1.48 13.51 27.24
N THR A 55 2.67 13.27 26.70
CA THR A 55 3.30 14.18 25.74
C THR A 55 2.66 14.03 24.36
N ILE A 56 2.40 12.79 23.93
CA ILE A 56 1.79 12.42 22.64
C ILE A 56 0.30 12.80 22.61
N GLU A 57 -0.47 12.35 23.59
CA GLU A 57 -1.92 12.55 23.64
C GLU A 57 -2.33 13.16 24.98
N ARG A 58 -2.34 14.50 25.01
CA ARG A 58 -2.62 15.33 26.18
C ARG A 58 -4.07 15.31 26.62
N SER A 59 -5.00 14.93 25.74
CA SER A 59 -6.44 14.93 26.02
C SER A 59 -6.93 13.68 26.74
N ILE A 60 -6.03 12.74 27.06
CA ILE A 60 -6.31 11.50 27.79
C ILE A 60 -5.59 11.53 29.15
N ASP A 61 -6.33 11.16 30.20
CA ASP A 61 -5.76 10.85 31.51
C ASP A 61 -5.26 9.40 31.54
N TRP A 62 -3.93 9.25 31.61
CA TRP A 62 -3.21 7.99 31.56
C TRP A 62 -2.84 7.49 32.96
N ARG A 63 -3.28 6.29 33.32
CA ARG A 63 -3.04 5.67 34.64
C ARG A 63 -2.47 4.25 34.51
N PRO A 64 -1.30 3.95 35.09
CA PRO A 64 -0.76 2.60 35.09
C PRO A 64 -1.48 1.74 36.12
N ILE A 65 -1.80 0.50 35.75
CA ILE A 65 -2.51 -0.48 36.58
C ILE A 65 -1.86 -1.86 36.36
N ARG A 66 -1.88 -2.70 37.39
CA ARG A 66 -1.55 -4.13 37.26
C ARG A 66 -2.84 -4.92 37.19
N ARG A 67 -3.07 -5.61 36.09
CA ARG A 67 -4.22 -6.50 35.87
C ARG A 67 -3.83 -7.91 36.30
N THR A 68 -4.60 -8.51 37.21
CA THR A 68 -4.39 -9.92 37.58
C THR A 68 -4.86 -10.82 36.44
N THR A 69 -4.10 -11.88 36.16
CA THR A 69 -4.35 -12.90 35.15
C THR A 69 -4.09 -14.28 35.76
N GLU A 70 -4.52 -15.36 35.10
CA GLU A 70 -4.26 -16.73 35.57
C GLU A 70 -2.76 -17.03 35.67
N SER A 71 -1.94 -16.41 34.83
CA SER A 71 -0.49 -16.58 34.76
C SER A 71 0.31 -15.53 35.55
N GLY A 72 -0.35 -14.70 36.37
CA GLY A 72 0.30 -13.68 37.22
C GLY A 72 -0.27 -12.27 37.00
N TYR A 73 0.59 -11.28 36.80
CA TYR A 73 0.18 -9.88 36.61
C TYR A 73 0.59 -9.38 35.23
N GLN A 74 -0.33 -8.69 34.56
CA GLN A 74 -0.09 -7.97 33.32
C GLN A 74 -0.06 -6.47 33.60
N GLU A 75 1.00 -5.80 33.15
CA GLU A 75 1.11 -4.34 33.22
C GLU A 75 0.28 -3.71 32.12
N VAL A 76 -0.62 -2.82 32.51
CA VAL A 76 -1.51 -2.10 31.60
C VAL A 76 -1.53 -0.61 31.92
N ILE A 77 -1.73 0.22 30.91
CA ILE A 77 -1.99 1.66 31.09
C ILE A 77 -3.40 1.95 30.56
N ILE A 78 -4.25 2.49 31.42
CA ILE A 78 -5.63 2.86 31.05
C ILE A 78 -5.66 4.33 30.66
N GLY A 79 -6.21 4.62 29.49
CA GLY A 79 -6.52 5.96 29.02
C GLY A 79 -7.99 6.29 29.21
N THR A 80 -8.28 7.36 29.97
CA THR A 80 -9.65 7.85 30.18
C THR A 80 -9.83 9.28 29.69
N ARG A 81 -11.03 9.60 29.22
CA ARG A 81 -11.42 10.97 28.86
C ARG A 81 -12.76 11.29 29.49
N ARG A 82 -12.82 12.36 30.29
CA ARG A 82 -14.03 12.76 31.05
C ARG A 82 -14.61 11.59 31.88
N GLY A 83 -13.74 10.82 32.53
CA GLY A 83 -14.12 9.68 33.38
C GLY A 83 -14.54 8.41 32.64
N ARG A 84 -14.60 8.41 31.29
CA ARG A 84 -14.90 7.22 30.50
C ARG A 84 -13.62 6.54 30.04
N LYS A 85 -13.56 5.22 30.19
CA LYS A 85 -12.48 4.39 29.67
C LYS A 85 -12.52 4.41 28.14
N LEU A 86 -11.47 4.93 27.53
CA LEU A 86 -11.32 4.92 26.07
C LEU A 86 -10.49 3.73 25.63
N VAL A 87 -9.30 3.56 26.24
CA VAL A 87 -8.32 2.57 25.79
C VAL A 87 -7.60 1.88 26.94
N THR A 88 -7.06 0.69 26.68
CA THR A 88 -6.04 0.05 27.52
C THR A 88 -4.85 -0.36 26.68
N LEU A 89 -3.67 0.10 27.06
CA LEU A 89 -2.40 -0.31 26.48
C LEU A 89 -1.84 -1.47 27.30
N ILE A 90 -1.33 -2.49 26.62
CA ILE A 90 -0.75 -3.68 27.24
C ILE A 90 0.76 -3.67 26.98
N SER A 91 1.56 -3.91 28.03
CA SER A 91 3.02 -4.00 27.93
C SER A 91 3.47 -5.30 27.24
N ASP A 92 4.58 -5.24 26.50
CA ASP A 92 5.30 -6.41 25.99
C ASP A 92 6.29 -7.02 27.01
N GLY A 93 6.36 -6.46 28.22
CA GLY A 93 7.32 -6.84 29.26
C GLY A 93 8.73 -6.31 29.03
N ARG A 94 8.97 -5.58 27.92
CA ARG A 94 10.25 -4.92 27.57
C ARG A 94 10.11 -3.40 27.50
N GLY A 95 9.03 -2.86 28.06
CA GLY A 95 8.77 -1.42 28.10
C GLY A 95 8.22 -0.84 26.80
N ARG A 96 7.60 -1.65 25.94
CA ARG A 96 6.89 -1.20 24.73
C ARG A 96 5.44 -1.70 24.73
N ILE A 97 4.66 -1.21 23.79
CA ILE A 97 3.25 -1.60 23.62
C ILE A 97 3.15 -2.92 22.85
N ALA A 98 2.51 -3.92 23.46
CA ALA A 98 2.16 -5.20 22.85
C ALA A 98 0.77 -5.20 22.20
N ALA A 99 -0.18 -4.47 22.79
CA ALA A 99 -1.55 -4.39 22.28
C ALA A 99 -2.24 -3.11 22.74
N ILE A 100 -3.26 -2.71 21.98
CA ILE A 100 -4.15 -1.58 22.28
C ILE A 100 -5.59 -2.08 22.27
N GLU A 101 -6.26 -2.08 23.43
CA GLU A 101 -7.68 -2.37 23.56
C GLU A 101 -8.48 -1.05 23.46
N ILE A 102 -9.45 -0.96 22.56
CA ILE A 102 -10.37 0.16 22.38
C ILE A 102 -11.72 -0.20 23.00
N HIS A 103 -12.15 0.55 24.01
CA HIS A 103 -13.37 0.27 24.80
C HIS A 103 -14.51 1.26 24.54
N ASN A 104 -14.34 2.21 23.62
CA ASN A 104 -15.31 3.28 23.41
C ASN A 104 -15.49 3.62 21.92
N SER A 105 -16.74 3.82 21.51
CA SER A 105 -17.12 4.13 20.13
C SER A 105 -16.68 5.52 19.64
N GLN A 106 -16.20 6.38 20.55
CA GLN A 106 -15.55 7.65 20.21
C GLN A 106 -14.24 7.49 19.44
N ILE A 107 -13.61 6.31 19.47
CA ILE A 107 -12.43 6.01 18.67
C ILE A 107 -12.90 5.19 17.46
N SER A 108 -12.90 5.81 16.28
CA SER A 108 -13.12 5.10 15.03
C SER A 108 -11.88 4.30 14.62
N ASN A 109 -12.07 3.18 13.92
CA ASN A 109 -10.99 2.48 13.22
C ASN A 109 -11.18 2.55 11.70
N TRP A 110 -10.10 2.34 10.97
CA TRP A 110 -10.06 2.47 9.52
C TRP A 110 -10.88 1.42 8.74
N LEU A 111 -11.26 0.30 9.37
CA LEU A 111 -12.10 -0.74 8.75
C LEU A 111 -13.59 -0.44 8.82
N GLY A 112 -14.01 0.48 9.69
CA GLY A 112 -15.42 0.85 9.89
C GLY A 112 -16.01 0.40 11.24
N PRO A 113 -16.06 -0.91 11.56
CA PRO A 113 -16.86 -1.42 12.69
C PRO A 113 -16.48 -0.85 14.05
N ARG A 114 -17.41 -0.24 14.78
CA ARG A 114 -17.15 0.42 16.07
C ARG A 114 -17.58 -0.41 17.27
N VAL A 115 -16.99 -0.08 18.44
CA VAL A 115 -17.48 -0.61 19.73
C VAL A 115 -18.98 -0.34 19.86
N GLY A 116 -19.74 -1.39 20.21
CA GLY A 116 -21.20 -1.37 20.30
C GLY A 116 -21.94 -1.85 19.06
N GLU A 117 -21.29 -2.07 17.92
CA GLU A 117 -21.97 -2.61 16.73
C GLU A 117 -22.35 -4.08 16.90
N ALA A 118 -23.50 -4.46 16.35
CA ALA A 118 -24.04 -5.80 16.43
C ALA A 118 -23.25 -6.79 15.55
N HIS A 119 -23.14 -8.04 16.00
CA HIS A 119 -22.40 -9.09 15.30
C HIS A 119 -22.97 -9.43 13.91
N ARG A 120 -24.30 -9.56 13.79
CA ARG A 120 -24.97 -10.01 12.57
C ARG A 120 -24.61 -9.21 11.31
N PRO A 121 -24.70 -7.86 11.27
CA PRO A 121 -24.32 -7.08 10.09
C PRO A 121 -22.82 -7.12 9.78
N LEU A 122 -21.98 -7.56 10.73
CA LEU A 122 -20.53 -7.52 10.61
C LEU A 122 -19.92 -8.78 10.03
N GLN A 123 -20.71 -9.81 9.71
CA GLN A 123 -20.16 -11.08 9.20
C GLN A 123 -19.22 -10.92 8.00
N GLN A 124 -19.50 -9.96 7.11
CA GLN A 124 -18.66 -9.62 5.96
C GLN A 124 -17.33 -8.93 6.33
N ASN A 125 -17.26 -8.33 7.52
CA ASN A 125 -16.07 -7.66 8.06
C ASN A 125 -15.20 -8.60 8.90
N LEU A 126 -15.59 -9.88 9.02
CA LEU A 126 -14.86 -10.89 9.78
C LEU A 126 -14.17 -11.88 8.85
N GLN A 127 -12.95 -12.28 9.19
CA GLN A 127 -12.24 -13.33 8.48
C GLN A 127 -12.96 -14.67 8.69
N LEU A 128 -13.27 -15.36 7.59
CA LEU A 128 -13.99 -16.64 7.62
C LEU A 128 -13.25 -17.66 8.48
N GLY A 129 -13.96 -18.27 9.45
CA GLY A 129 -13.40 -19.28 10.35
C GLY A 129 -12.50 -18.75 11.47
N SER A 130 -12.31 -17.42 11.60
CA SER A 130 -11.45 -16.84 12.65
C SER A 130 -12.10 -16.75 14.03
N CYS A 131 -13.43 -16.80 14.09
CA CYS A 131 -14.18 -16.63 15.32
C CYS A 131 -14.01 -17.81 16.28
N ARG A 132 -13.70 -17.50 17.54
CA ARG A 132 -13.52 -18.49 18.60
C ARG A 132 -14.07 -18.00 19.94
N ALA A 133 -14.41 -18.93 20.81
CA ALA A 133 -14.72 -18.60 22.21
C ALA A 133 -13.48 -17.98 22.89
N GLY A 134 -13.71 -16.89 23.61
CA GLY A 134 -12.71 -16.26 24.45
C GLY A 134 -12.33 -17.13 25.64
N GLN A 135 -11.11 -16.94 26.13
CA GLN A 135 -10.51 -17.68 27.23
C GLN A 135 -9.91 -16.68 28.23
N GLU A 136 -9.60 -17.14 29.45
CA GLU A 136 -9.00 -16.32 30.52
C GLU A 136 -9.74 -14.98 30.71
N THR A 137 -9.04 -13.86 30.51
CA THR A 137 -9.55 -12.48 30.62
C THR A 137 -10.67 -12.13 29.64
N HIS A 138 -10.90 -12.98 28.64
CA HIS A 138 -11.98 -12.86 27.66
C HIS A 138 -12.99 -14.00 27.77
N SER A 139 -13.01 -14.75 28.87
CA SER A 139 -14.02 -15.79 29.09
C SER A 139 -15.44 -15.23 28.93
N GLY A 140 -16.33 -16.03 28.32
CA GLY A 140 -17.70 -15.62 28.00
C GLY A 140 -17.85 -14.68 26.80
N SER A 141 -16.75 -14.35 26.11
CA SER A 141 -16.77 -13.55 24.88
C SER A 141 -16.58 -14.41 23.63
N VAL A 142 -16.84 -13.83 22.46
CA VAL A 142 -16.47 -14.37 21.16
C VAL A 142 -15.45 -13.44 20.53
N ILE A 143 -14.35 -13.99 20.04
CA ILE A 143 -13.22 -13.25 19.53
C ILE A 143 -13.10 -13.58 18.05
N CYS A 144 -13.19 -12.58 17.17
CA CYS A 144 -13.10 -12.74 15.72
C CYS A 144 -12.05 -11.82 15.12
N THR A 145 -11.31 -12.29 14.13
CA THR A 145 -10.32 -11.47 13.40
C THR A 145 -11.01 -10.66 12.31
N ALA A 146 -10.57 -9.43 12.08
CA ALA A 146 -11.08 -8.62 10.99
C ALA A 146 -10.71 -9.18 9.61
N ALA A 147 -11.59 -9.02 8.62
CA ALA A 147 -11.43 -9.64 7.30
C ALA A 147 -10.18 -9.18 6.53
N GLU A 148 -9.80 -7.90 6.68
CA GLU A 148 -8.72 -7.30 5.89
C GLU A 148 -7.36 -7.27 6.62
N THR A 149 -7.30 -7.71 7.89
CA THR A 149 -6.06 -7.67 8.67
C THR A 149 -6.08 -8.57 9.90
N ASP A 150 -4.95 -9.22 10.18
CA ASP A 150 -4.74 -9.99 11.41
C ASP A 150 -4.39 -9.09 12.62
N ARG A 151 -4.22 -7.79 12.40
CA ARG A 151 -3.84 -6.83 13.46
C ARG A 151 -5.03 -6.40 14.29
N ILE A 152 -6.25 -6.51 13.76
CA ILE A 152 -7.49 -6.09 14.43
C ILE A 152 -8.32 -7.31 14.78
N THR A 153 -8.73 -7.38 16.04
CA THR A 153 -9.61 -8.41 16.56
C THR A 153 -10.81 -7.76 17.23
N TYR A 154 -12.01 -8.20 16.87
CA TYR A 154 -13.25 -7.79 17.50
C TYR A 154 -13.59 -8.76 18.62
N VAL A 155 -13.85 -8.23 19.81
CA VAL A 155 -14.38 -9.00 20.93
C VAL A 155 -15.85 -8.69 21.06
N PHE A 156 -16.68 -9.72 20.92
CA PHE A 156 -18.12 -9.67 21.08
C PHE A 156 -18.50 -10.20 22.45
N SER A 157 -19.45 -9.52 23.09
CA SER A 157 -20.04 -9.98 24.35
C SER A 157 -21.55 -9.85 24.30
N GLY A 158 -22.23 -10.72 25.03
CA GLY A 158 -23.67 -10.66 25.21
C GLY A 158 -24.11 -11.66 26.26
N ARG A 159 -25.43 -11.87 26.35
CA ARG A 159 -25.99 -12.83 27.31
C ARG A 159 -26.02 -14.22 26.71
N TRP A 160 -25.42 -15.17 27.40
CA TRP A 160 -25.52 -16.59 27.09
C TRP A 160 -25.28 -17.40 28.37
N ASN A 161 -26.11 -18.43 28.58
CA ASN A 161 -26.08 -19.27 29.77
C ASN A 161 -25.54 -20.68 29.45
N GLY A 162 -24.72 -20.81 28.41
CA GLY A 162 -24.13 -22.09 28.02
C GLY A 162 -22.78 -22.35 28.71
N PRO A 163 -22.13 -23.47 28.39
CA PRO A 163 -20.86 -23.84 28.99
C PRO A 163 -19.73 -22.86 28.62
N ASP A 164 -18.93 -22.46 29.60
CA ASP A 164 -17.76 -21.60 29.37
C ASP A 164 -16.79 -22.21 28.35
N GLY A 165 -16.14 -21.35 27.56
CA GLY A 165 -15.17 -21.74 26.54
C GLY A 165 -15.76 -22.41 25.29
N ARG A 166 -17.10 -22.52 25.18
CA ARG A 166 -17.76 -22.97 23.94
C ARG A 166 -18.33 -21.79 23.13
N MET A 167 -18.48 -22.02 21.83
CA MET A 167 -19.09 -21.04 20.93
C MET A 167 -20.61 -20.98 21.18
N PRO A 168 -21.20 -19.79 21.42
CA PRO A 168 -22.65 -19.64 21.45
C PRO A 168 -23.27 -19.96 20.08
N PRO A 169 -24.52 -20.45 20.02
CA PRO A 169 -25.23 -20.65 18.76
C PRO A 169 -25.55 -19.32 18.06
N ASP A 170 -25.73 -19.35 16.74
CA ASP A 170 -25.92 -18.15 15.90
C ASP A 170 -27.04 -17.22 16.40
N ASN A 171 -28.16 -17.79 16.84
CA ASN A 171 -29.30 -17.03 17.37
C ASN A 171 -28.97 -16.28 18.66
N ALA A 172 -28.02 -16.76 19.46
CA ALA A 172 -27.53 -16.02 20.62
C ALA A 172 -26.59 -14.89 20.18
N LEU A 173 -25.73 -15.14 19.19
CA LEU A 173 -24.76 -14.17 18.68
C LEU A 173 -25.41 -13.00 17.93
N ASP A 174 -26.59 -13.18 17.35
CA ASP A 174 -27.30 -12.13 16.62
C ASP A 174 -27.45 -10.82 17.40
N GLY A 175 -27.67 -10.91 18.72
CA GLY A 175 -27.82 -9.75 19.61
C GLY A 175 -26.53 -9.31 20.32
N TRP A 176 -25.41 -9.98 20.08
CA TRP A 176 -24.13 -9.62 20.68
C TRP A 176 -23.53 -8.41 19.99
N THR A 177 -22.82 -7.60 20.76
CA THR A 177 -22.16 -6.38 20.26
C THR A 177 -20.68 -6.42 20.52
N ILE A 178 -19.90 -5.65 19.73
CA ILE A 178 -18.48 -5.42 20.00
C ILE A 178 -18.33 -4.76 21.39
N SER A 179 -17.74 -5.46 22.36
CA SER A 179 -17.41 -4.92 23.68
C SER A 179 -16.13 -4.09 23.65
N HIS A 180 -15.12 -4.58 22.94
CA HIS A 180 -13.88 -3.87 22.66
C HIS A 180 -13.20 -4.39 21.40
N ILE A 181 -12.31 -3.57 20.86
CA ILE A 181 -11.49 -3.89 19.70
C ILE A 181 -10.05 -4.01 20.17
N ILE A 182 -9.33 -5.04 19.74
CA ILE A 182 -7.92 -5.22 20.07
C ILE A 182 -7.11 -4.97 18.81
N TRP A 183 -6.13 -4.08 18.91
CA TRP A 183 -5.06 -3.94 17.93
C TRP A 183 -3.77 -4.54 18.47
N LYS A 184 -3.03 -5.24 17.60
CA LYS A 184 -1.67 -5.74 17.87
C LYS A 184 -0.75 -5.37 16.71
N PRO A 185 0.55 -5.11 16.95
CA PRO A 185 1.50 -5.03 15.86
C PRO A 185 1.69 -6.40 15.23
N GLU A 186 2.10 -6.41 13.97
CA GLU A 186 2.25 -7.61 13.15
C GLU A 186 3.03 -8.73 13.86
N ARG A 187 4.16 -8.38 14.51
CA ARG A 187 4.97 -9.34 15.27
C ARG A 187 4.23 -10.07 16.40
N PHE A 188 3.19 -9.47 16.99
CA PHE A 188 2.38 -10.06 18.07
C PHE A 188 1.06 -10.66 17.58
N ALA A 189 0.59 -10.27 16.39
CA ALA A 189 -0.53 -10.96 15.71
C ALA A 189 -0.15 -12.42 15.37
N GLN A 190 1.13 -12.70 15.17
CA GLN A 190 1.64 -14.02 14.77
C GLN A 190 1.91 -15.00 15.95
N ILE A 191 1.85 -14.58 17.22
CA ILE A 191 2.33 -15.38 18.40
C ILE A 191 1.22 -16.29 18.99
N GLY A 192 0.03 -16.34 18.41
CA GLY A 192 -1.09 -17.19 18.88
C GLY A 192 -1.21 -18.57 18.24
N ARG A 193 -0.28 -18.99 17.38
CA ARG A 193 -0.35 -20.29 16.70
C ARG A 193 0.51 -21.35 17.40
N PRO A 194 0.00 -22.55 17.69
CA PRO A 194 0.88 -23.72 17.74
C PRO A 194 1.58 -23.83 16.37
N LEU A 195 2.86 -24.21 16.36
CA LEU A 195 3.59 -24.55 15.14
C LEU A 195 2.92 -25.77 14.49
N SER A 196 1.86 -25.58 13.68
CA SER A 196 1.43 -26.55 12.67
C SER A 196 0.48 -25.96 11.62
N SER A 197 0.76 -26.34 10.38
CA SER A 197 0.22 -25.92 9.08
C SER A 197 0.17 -24.41 8.85
N ARG A 198 1.21 -23.87 8.18
CA ARG A 198 1.03 -22.77 7.21
C ARG A 198 -0.31 -23.01 6.47
N PRO A 199 -1.14 -21.99 6.21
CA PRO A 199 -2.24 -22.18 5.27
C PRO A 199 -1.64 -22.85 4.03
N ILE A 200 -2.26 -23.93 3.55
CA ILE A 200 -1.83 -24.54 2.29
C ILE A 200 -2.10 -23.48 1.23
N ILE A 201 -1.06 -22.73 0.88
CA ILE A 201 -1.15 -21.71 -0.15
C ILE A 201 -1.25 -22.49 -1.45
N THR A 202 -2.46 -22.63 -1.97
CA THR A 202 -2.70 -23.18 -3.30
C THR A 202 -2.69 -22.04 -4.31
N PRO A 203 -2.18 -22.25 -5.53
CA PRO A 203 -2.26 -21.24 -6.58
C PRO A 203 -3.71 -20.93 -6.96
N SER A 204 -3.91 -19.88 -7.76
CA SER A 204 -5.23 -19.43 -8.22
C SER A 204 -5.90 -20.38 -9.23
N PHE A 205 -5.18 -21.41 -9.69
CA PHE A 205 -5.69 -22.46 -10.56
C PHE A 205 -5.84 -23.80 -9.80
N ASP A 206 -6.72 -24.66 -10.31
CA ASP A 206 -6.99 -25.96 -9.71
C ASP A 206 -5.82 -26.93 -9.92
N CYS A 207 -5.11 -27.26 -8.84
CA CYS A 207 -4.00 -28.21 -8.85
C CYS A 207 -4.39 -29.62 -9.28
N THR A 208 -5.67 -30.01 -9.19
CA THR A 208 -6.13 -31.31 -9.71
C THR A 208 -6.18 -31.35 -11.24
N GLN A 209 -6.15 -30.18 -11.89
CA GLN A 209 -6.15 -30.03 -13.35
C GLN A 209 -4.76 -29.70 -13.91
N ALA A 210 -3.73 -29.60 -13.06
CA ALA A 210 -2.35 -29.36 -13.49
C ALA A 210 -1.86 -30.51 -14.38
N ARG A 211 -1.37 -30.19 -15.58
CA ARG A 211 -0.86 -31.19 -16.54
C ARG A 211 0.64 -31.04 -16.81
N GLY A 212 1.21 -29.88 -16.54
CA GLY A 212 2.63 -29.58 -16.76
C GLY A 212 3.50 -29.69 -15.50
N SER A 213 4.78 -30.02 -15.68
CA SER A 213 5.77 -30.09 -14.58
C SER A 213 5.95 -28.75 -13.85
N ILE A 214 5.74 -27.62 -14.54
CA ILE A 214 5.77 -26.29 -13.94
C ILE A 214 4.51 -26.01 -13.11
N GLU A 215 3.33 -26.43 -13.57
CA GLU A 215 2.08 -26.26 -12.81
C GLU A 215 2.12 -27.10 -11.52
N GLN A 216 2.64 -28.33 -11.60
CA GLN A 216 2.88 -29.16 -10.43
C GLN A 216 3.86 -28.51 -9.46
N LEU A 217 4.98 -27.97 -9.97
CA LEU A 217 5.96 -27.23 -9.16
C LEU A 217 5.32 -26.05 -8.42
N ILE A 218 4.41 -25.31 -9.06
CA ILE A 218 3.68 -24.19 -8.44
C ILE A 218 2.71 -24.71 -7.38
N CYS A 219 2.05 -25.85 -7.60
CA CYS A 219 1.16 -26.48 -6.63
C CYS A 219 1.88 -26.98 -5.38
N ASP A 220 3.13 -27.43 -5.54
CA ASP A 220 3.93 -28.02 -4.46
C ASP A 220 4.78 -26.97 -3.71
N ASP A 221 4.99 -25.77 -4.28
CA ASP A 221 5.78 -24.69 -3.68
C ASP A 221 4.88 -23.52 -3.22
N PRO A 222 4.76 -23.29 -1.90
CA PRO A 222 3.88 -22.26 -1.35
C PRO A 222 4.29 -20.83 -1.71
N GLU A 223 5.57 -20.56 -1.96
CA GLU A 223 6.04 -19.23 -2.37
C GLU A 223 5.69 -18.95 -3.84
N LEU A 224 5.77 -19.97 -4.70
CA LEU A 224 5.30 -19.86 -6.08
C LEU A 224 3.77 -19.74 -6.17
N ALA A 225 3.04 -20.45 -5.30
CA ALA A 225 1.59 -20.34 -5.19
C ALA A 225 1.16 -18.94 -4.74
N GLU A 226 1.89 -18.31 -3.82
CA GLU A 226 1.64 -16.93 -3.40
C GLU A 226 1.87 -15.93 -4.55
N LEU A 227 2.95 -16.10 -5.31
CA LEU A 227 3.22 -15.30 -6.50
C LEU A 227 2.13 -15.47 -7.57
N ASP A 228 1.62 -16.68 -7.77
CA ASP A 228 0.49 -16.95 -8.68
C ASP A 228 -0.78 -16.20 -8.24
N ASN A 229 -1.15 -16.30 -6.96
CA ASN A 229 -2.31 -15.62 -6.40
C ASN A 229 -2.20 -14.08 -6.53
N ARG A 230 -1.02 -13.52 -6.24
CA ARG A 230 -0.76 -12.09 -6.37
C ARG A 230 -0.89 -11.63 -7.81
N MET A 231 -0.28 -12.35 -8.76
CA MET A 231 -0.39 -12.07 -10.20
C MET A 231 -1.84 -12.12 -10.68
N SER A 232 -2.57 -13.19 -10.32
CA SER A 232 -3.95 -13.42 -10.72
C SER A 232 -4.89 -12.32 -10.22
N THR A 233 -4.70 -11.87 -8.97
CA THR A 233 -5.45 -10.77 -8.38
C THR A 233 -5.27 -9.46 -9.15
N LEU A 234 -4.03 -9.14 -9.54
CA LEU A 234 -3.73 -7.91 -10.30
C LEU A 234 -4.29 -7.98 -11.72
N TYR A 235 -4.16 -9.14 -12.37
CA TYR A 235 -4.74 -9.37 -13.69
C TYR A 235 -6.25 -9.17 -13.67
N ALA A 236 -6.96 -9.75 -12.69
CA ALA A 236 -8.41 -9.62 -12.56
C ALA A 236 -8.83 -8.16 -12.39
N ARG A 237 -8.16 -7.40 -11.51
CA ARG A 237 -8.44 -5.96 -11.32
C ARG A 237 -8.26 -5.15 -12.60
N LYS A 238 -7.13 -5.34 -13.30
CA LYS A 238 -6.87 -4.65 -14.58
C LYS A 238 -7.87 -5.06 -15.65
N TYR A 239 -8.18 -6.35 -15.74
CA TYR A 239 -9.16 -6.86 -16.69
C TYR A 239 -10.54 -6.24 -16.44
N ASP A 240 -11.02 -6.20 -15.20
CA ASP A 240 -12.34 -5.67 -14.88
C ASP A 240 -12.48 -4.16 -15.16
N ALA A 241 -11.40 -3.40 -14.92
CA ALA A 241 -11.34 -1.96 -15.19
C ALA A 241 -11.20 -1.61 -16.70
N ALA A 242 -10.79 -2.57 -17.54
CA ALA A 242 -10.45 -2.32 -18.94
C ALA A 242 -11.65 -2.28 -19.89
N GLY A 243 -11.52 -1.49 -20.97
CA GLY A 243 -12.46 -1.47 -22.09
C GLY A 243 -12.36 -2.73 -22.98
N LEU A 244 -13.31 -2.93 -23.91
CA LEU A 244 -13.41 -4.16 -24.71
C LEU A 244 -12.13 -4.50 -25.49
N VAL A 245 -11.54 -3.53 -26.18
CA VAL A 245 -10.32 -3.73 -26.98
C VAL A 245 -9.12 -4.07 -26.09
N GLU A 246 -9.01 -3.40 -24.96
CA GLU A 246 -7.94 -3.63 -23.98
C GLU A 246 -8.09 -5.00 -23.30
N LYS A 247 -9.32 -5.43 -22.95
CA LYS A 247 -9.60 -6.79 -22.45
C LYS A 247 -9.13 -7.88 -23.40
N LEU A 248 -9.33 -7.71 -24.71
CA LEU A 248 -8.86 -8.66 -25.73
C LEU A 248 -7.33 -8.74 -25.73
N SER A 249 -6.65 -7.60 -25.67
CA SER A 249 -5.20 -7.52 -25.57
C SER A 249 -4.67 -8.15 -24.28
N LEU A 250 -5.23 -7.80 -23.12
CA LEU A 250 -4.85 -8.34 -21.80
C LEU A 250 -4.98 -9.87 -21.78
N ARG A 251 -6.07 -10.41 -22.32
CA ARG A 251 -6.29 -11.87 -22.40
C ARG A 251 -5.25 -12.54 -23.29
N ALA A 252 -4.95 -11.96 -24.46
CA ALA A 252 -3.95 -12.51 -25.38
C ALA A 252 -2.55 -12.54 -24.73
N HIS A 253 -2.15 -11.45 -24.08
CA HIS A 253 -0.88 -11.37 -23.34
C HIS A 253 -0.84 -12.35 -22.17
N GLN A 254 -1.93 -12.49 -21.40
CA GLN A 254 -1.99 -13.43 -20.28
C GLN A 254 -1.83 -14.87 -20.74
N ILE A 255 -2.48 -15.26 -21.84
CA ILE A 255 -2.33 -16.60 -22.44
C ILE A 255 -0.89 -16.83 -22.90
N GLY A 256 -0.28 -15.85 -23.58
CA GLY A 256 1.12 -15.92 -24.00
C GLY A 256 2.07 -16.04 -22.82
N TRP A 257 1.86 -15.25 -21.78
CA TRP A 257 2.66 -15.27 -20.56
C TRP A 257 2.57 -16.61 -19.82
N VAL A 258 1.38 -17.21 -19.66
CA VAL A 258 1.23 -18.54 -19.02
C VAL A 258 2.02 -19.60 -19.80
N ARG A 259 2.02 -19.54 -21.13
CA ARG A 259 2.85 -20.45 -21.96
C ARG A 259 4.33 -20.23 -21.71
N GLY A 260 4.78 -18.97 -21.66
CA GLY A 260 6.17 -18.59 -21.36
C GLY A 260 6.62 -19.05 -19.97
N ARG A 261 5.79 -18.87 -18.94
CA ARG A 261 6.03 -19.41 -17.59
C ARG A 261 6.22 -20.92 -17.63
N ASN A 262 5.33 -21.63 -18.34
CA ASN A 262 5.41 -23.08 -18.42
C ASN A 262 6.67 -23.55 -19.16
N ASP A 263 7.23 -22.75 -20.08
CA ASP A 263 8.51 -23.00 -20.76
C ASP A 263 9.73 -23.02 -19.83
N CYS A 264 9.59 -22.58 -18.58
CA CYS A 264 10.62 -22.75 -17.54
C CYS A 264 11.03 -24.21 -17.29
N TRP A 265 10.28 -25.20 -17.81
CA TRP A 265 10.70 -26.60 -17.78
C TRP A 265 12.08 -26.82 -18.44
N LYS A 266 12.46 -25.94 -19.39
CA LYS A 266 13.74 -25.92 -20.10
C LYS A 266 14.90 -25.34 -19.27
N SER A 267 14.61 -24.62 -18.19
CA SER A 267 15.62 -23.97 -17.35
C SER A 267 16.36 -25.00 -16.48
N VAL A 268 17.63 -24.70 -16.18
CA VAL A 268 18.43 -25.42 -15.18
C VAL A 268 17.83 -25.22 -13.79
N ASP A 269 17.54 -23.97 -13.43
CA ASP A 269 16.78 -23.63 -12.23
C ASP A 269 15.34 -23.29 -12.63
N ARG A 270 14.48 -24.31 -12.55
CA ARG A 270 13.06 -24.19 -12.90
C ARG A 270 12.32 -23.32 -11.90
N ARG A 271 12.66 -23.42 -10.61
CA ARG A 271 12.00 -22.67 -9.54
C ARG A 271 12.27 -21.18 -9.70
N GLU A 272 13.53 -20.78 -9.86
CA GLU A 272 13.88 -19.38 -10.02
C GLU A 272 13.39 -18.81 -11.35
N CYS A 273 13.39 -19.60 -12.43
CA CYS A 273 12.76 -19.18 -13.70
C CYS A 273 11.28 -18.84 -13.49
N VAL A 274 10.51 -19.73 -12.83
CA VAL A 274 9.09 -19.50 -12.56
C VAL A 274 8.88 -18.30 -11.65
N ALA A 275 9.66 -18.19 -10.56
CA ALA A 275 9.60 -17.06 -9.65
C ALA A 275 9.89 -15.73 -10.36
N GLY A 276 10.94 -15.68 -11.19
CA GLY A 276 11.26 -14.52 -12.02
C GLY A 276 10.10 -14.15 -12.96
N THR A 277 9.55 -15.14 -13.67
CA THR A 277 8.44 -14.91 -14.60
C THR A 277 7.19 -14.33 -13.91
N TYR A 278 6.90 -14.75 -12.67
CA TYR A 278 5.84 -14.16 -11.87
C TYR A 278 6.17 -12.74 -11.41
N ARG A 279 7.36 -12.50 -10.86
CA ARG A 279 7.77 -11.17 -10.39
C ARG A 279 7.69 -10.15 -11.52
N ASP A 280 8.14 -10.51 -12.72
CA ASP A 280 8.09 -9.66 -13.90
C ASP A 280 6.66 -9.30 -14.29
N ARG A 281 5.76 -10.29 -14.30
CA ARG A 281 4.34 -10.08 -14.63
C ARG A 281 3.60 -9.30 -13.56
N ILE A 282 3.89 -9.57 -12.29
CA ILE A 282 3.35 -8.82 -11.15
C ILE A 282 3.73 -7.35 -11.29
N ASN A 283 4.99 -7.05 -11.60
CA ASN A 283 5.46 -5.68 -11.80
C ASN A 283 4.76 -5.01 -12.99
N GLU A 284 4.59 -5.72 -14.11
CA GLU A 284 3.85 -5.21 -15.28
C GLU A 284 2.38 -4.88 -14.96
N LEU A 285 1.75 -5.71 -14.12
CA LEU A 285 0.35 -5.58 -13.71
C LEU A 285 0.14 -4.62 -12.54
N GLN A 286 1.17 -4.32 -11.73
CA GLN A 286 1.04 -3.54 -10.50
C GLN A 286 0.89 -2.04 -10.68
N ASP A 287 1.32 -1.47 -11.81
CA ASP A 287 1.39 -0.01 -12.01
C ASP A 287 1.99 0.68 -10.78
N ASP A 288 3.33 0.57 -10.66
CA ASP A 288 4.11 1.37 -9.72
C ASP A 288 3.80 2.88 -9.95
N PRO A 289 3.35 3.64 -8.94
CA PRO A 289 3.12 5.08 -9.06
C PRO A 289 4.40 5.85 -9.44
N ASP A 290 5.60 5.32 -9.17
CA ASP A 290 6.88 5.87 -9.64
C ASP A 290 7.20 5.45 -11.09
N ALA A 291 6.65 4.32 -11.58
CA ALA A 291 6.64 3.93 -12.99
C ALA A 291 5.49 4.60 -13.78
N THR A 292 4.96 5.72 -13.31
CA THR A 292 4.17 6.65 -14.12
C THR A 292 4.93 7.93 -14.45
N ASN A 293 6.13 8.10 -13.90
CA ASN A 293 6.90 9.32 -14.07
C ASN A 293 8.30 9.04 -14.63
N LEU A 294 8.42 9.07 -15.95
CA LEU A 294 9.73 9.04 -16.61
C LEU A 294 10.50 10.35 -16.41
N ALA A 295 9.84 11.46 -16.03
CA ALA A 295 10.49 12.75 -15.92
C ALA A 295 11.55 12.76 -14.80
N GLY A 296 12.76 13.24 -15.12
CA GLY A 296 13.90 13.26 -14.22
C GLY A 296 14.75 11.98 -14.21
N THR A 297 14.43 10.98 -15.05
CA THR A 297 15.15 9.69 -15.08
C THR A 297 16.22 9.62 -16.17
N SER A 298 17.23 8.77 -15.96
CA SER A 298 18.32 8.51 -16.93
C SER A 298 18.50 7.01 -17.15
N TRP A 299 18.75 6.63 -18.40
CA TRP A 299 18.79 5.24 -18.85
C TRP A 299 19.90 5.02 -19.87
N LYS A 300 20.48 3.82 -19.88
CA LYS A 300 21.45 3.38 -20.87
C LYS A 300 20.82 2.35 -21.80
N ALA A 301 20.97 2.53 -23.12
CA ALA A 301 20.39 1.59 -24.07
C ALA A 301 21.14 0.25 -24.04
N ALA A 302 20.39 -0.84 -23.95
CA ALA A 302 20.90 -2.21 -23.94
C ALA A 302 20.65 -2.90 -25.30
N ARG A 303 19.50 -2.64 -25.94
CA ARG A 303 19.11 -3.28 -27.20
C ARG A 303 18.36 -2.35 -28.15
N ILE A 304 18.54 -2.58 -29.45
CA ILE A 304 17.76 -1.96 -30.53
C ILE A 304 17.23 -3.07 -31.44
N ALA A 305 15.92 -3.19 -31.59
CA ALA A 305 15.27 -4.28 -32.32
C ALA A 305 15.69 -5.69 -31.84
N GLY A 306 16.00 -5.84 -30.55
CA GLY A 306 16.49 -7.10 -29.95
C GLY A 306 18.01 -7.32 -30.03
N ASP A 307 18.70 -6.65 -30.95
CA ASP A 307 20.16 -6.71 -31.07
C ASP A 307 20.84 -6.05 -29.86
N ARG A 308 21.81 -6.73 -29.25
CA ARG A 308 22.60 -6.16 -28.13
C ARG A 308 23.53 -5.07 -28.66
N ILE A 309 23.52 -3.91 -28.01
CA ILE A 309 24.49 -2.84 -28.29
C ILE A 309 25.85 -3.24 -27.70
N PRO A 310 26.96 -3.19 -28.47
CA PRO A 310 28.31 -3.40 -27.94
C PRO A 310 28.65 -2.39 -26.84
N GLU A 311 29.37 -2.82 -25.82
CA GLU A 311 29.72 -1.96 -24.66
C GLU A 311 30.59 -0.74 -25.03
N SER A 312 31.26 -0.79 -26.19
CA SER A 312 32.05 0.33 -26.73
C SER A 312 31.20 1.47 -27.30
N ILE A 313 29.88 1.28 -27.48
CA ILE A 313 28.97 2.29 -28.03
C ILE A 313 28.09 2.82 -26.90
N ASP A 314 28.27 4.08 -26.51
CA ASP A 314 27.48 4.70 -25.44
C ASP A 314 26.25 5.41 -25.98
N ILE A 315 25.09 4.75 -25.80
CA ILE A 315 23.78 5.32 -26.09
C ILE A 315 23.02 5.48 -24.77
N ASN A 316 22.54 6.69 -24.48
CA ASN A 316 21.78 6.98 -23.27
C ASN A 316 20.54 7.84 -23.57
N LEU A 317 19.60 7.80 -22.64
CA LEU A 317 18.30 8.45 -22.72
C LEU A 317 17.99 9.10 -21.38
N LYS A 318 17.95 10.43 -21.39
CA LYS A 318 17.55 11.22 -20.23
C LYS A 318 16.23 11.93 -20.50
N PHE A 319 15.29 11.75 -19.58
CA PHE A 319 14.04 12.49 -19.53
C PHE A 319 14.21 13.66 -18.57
N ASP A 320 14.23 14.89 -19.07
CA ASP A 320 14.20 16.05 -18.18
C ASP A 320 12.77 16.31 -17.68
N THR A 321 12.64 17.05 -16.58
CA THR A 321 11.35 17.48 -16.00
C THR A 321 10.53 18.41 -16.89
N ASP A 322 11.18 18.93 -17.94
CA ASP A 322 10.67 20.03 -18.76
C ASP A 322 10.07 19.51 -20.09
N GLY A 323 9.85 18.20 -20.20
CA GLY A 323 9.32 17.57 -21.42
C GLY A 323 10.36 17.40 -22.54
N ARG A 324 11.65 17.38 -22.21
CA ARG A 324 12.76 17.22 -23.17
C ARG A 324 13.48 15.89 -22.97
N LEU A 325 13.88 15.29 -24.08
CA LEU A 325 14.84 14.19 -24.14
C LEU A 325 16.20 14.70 -24.59
N ASN A 326 17.25 14.20 -23.98
CA ASN A 326 18.62 14.45 -24.41
C ASN A 326 19.53 13.26 -24.10
N GLY A 327 20.64 13.17 -24.82
CA GLY A 327 21.64 12.14 -24.57
C GLY A 327 22.69 11.99 -25.67
N SER A 328 23.42 10.88 -25.59
CA SER A 328 24.30 10.36 -26.65
C SER A 328 23.56 9.30 -27.46
N SER A 329 23.62 9.39 -28.79
CA SER A 329 23.11 8.38 -29.73
C SER A 329 24.23 7.41 -30.18
N GLY A 330 25.37 7.40 -29.48
CA GLY A 330 26.55 6.61 -29.84
C GLY A 330 27.57 7.50 -30.53
N CYS A 331 27.28 7.91 -31.76
CA CYS A 331 28.15 8.84 -32.47
C CYS A 331 27.92 10.29 -32.05
N ASN A 332 26.70 10.83 -32.08
CA ASN A 332 26.41 12.24 -31.81
C ASN A 332 25.67 12.47 -30.49
N ARG A 333 25.54 13.75 -30.13
CA ARG A 333 24.51 14.16 -29.16
C ARG A 333 23.19 14.37 -29.88
N TYR A 334 22.11 14.00 -29.21
CA TYR A 334 20.74 14.19 -29.72
C TYR A 334 19.88 14.93 -28.69
N PHE A 335 18.76 15.45 -29.20
CA PHE A 335 17.70 16.06 -28.43
C PHE A 335 16.35 15.76 -29.07
N ALA A 336 15.30 15.74 -28.26
CA ALA A 336 13.92 15.63 -28.71
C ALA A 336 12.97 16.21 -27.65
N SER A 337 11.69 16.32 -27.98
CA SER A 337 10.62 16.63 -27.02
C SER A 337 9.75 15.39 -26.81
N TYR A 338 9.22 15.23 -25.60
CA TYR A 338 8.31 14.13 -25.28
C TYR A 338 7.04 14.60 -24.59
N MET A 339 5.97 13.85 -24.78
CA MET A 339 4.71 14.00 -24.05
C MET A 339 4.36 12.67 -23.41
N LEU A 340 4.03 12.71 -22.12
CA LEU A 340 3.73 11.55 -21.29
C LEU A 340 2.29 11.63 -20.79
N GLU A 341 1.46 10.66 -21.19
CA GLU A 341 0.09 10.50 -20.71
C GLU A 341 -0.12 9.04 -20.30
N GLY A 342 0.13 8.74 -19.02
CA GLY A 342 0.16 7.37 -18.51
C GLY A 342 1.22 6.53 -19.24
N ARG A 343 0.79 5.52 -19.99
CA ARG A 343 1.66 4.64 -20.80
C ARG A 343 1.87 5.09 -22.24
N GLN A 344 1.22 6.17 -22.66
CA GLN A 344 1.50 6.79 -23.94
C GLN A 344 2.73 7.68 -23.81
N LEU A 345 3.72 7.46 -24.68
CA LEU A 345 4.91 8.28 -24.80
C LEU A 345 5.05 8.65 -26.27
N ARG A 346 4.81 9.93 -26.58
CA ARG A 346 5.04 10.45 -27.92
C ARG A 346 6.33 11.24 -27.94
N VAL A 347 7.26 10.84 -28.81
CA VAL A 347 8.50 11.59 -29.05
C VAL A 347 8.35 12.40 -30.33
N SER A 348 8.80 13.65 -30.30
CA SER A 348 8.74 14.57 -31.43
C SER A 348 10.04 15.35 -31.56
N GLN A 349 10.29 15.87 -32.77
CA GLN A 349 11.43 16.74 -33.06
C GLN A 349 12.80 16.10 -32.72
N VAL A 350 12.99 14.82 -33.04
CA VAL A 350 14.28 14.16 -32.87
C VAL A 350 15.31 14.80 -33.79
N GLY A 351 16.35 15.37 -33.19
CA GLY A 351 17.47 16.01 -33.87
C GLY A 351 18.79 15.69 -33.20
N GLY A 352 19.90 15.94 -33.89
CA GLY A 352 21.23 15.71 -33.35
C GLY A 352 22.32 16.47 -34.10
N THR A 353 23.52 16.46 -33.55
CA THR A 353 24.71 16.99 -34.24
C THR A 353 25.18 16.05 -35.34
N ARG A 354 26.13 16.48 -36.17
CA ARG A 354 26.76 15.63 -37.17
C ARG A 354 28.28 15.66 -37.00
N ARG A 355 28.85 14.53 -36.61
CA ARG A 355 30.29 14.23 -36.67
C ARG A 355 30.49 12.85 -37.30
N MET A 356 31.70 12.58 -37.75
CA MET A 356 32.08 11.29 -38.30
C MET A 356 32.66 10.40 -37.20
N CYS A 357 32.20 9.15 -37.13
CA CYS A 357 32.61 8.13 -36.17
C CYS A 357 32.86 6.80 -36.90
N PRO A 358 33.37 5.75 -36.23
CA PRO A 358 33.38 4.41 -36.78
C PRO A 358 32.00 3.95 -37.28
N GLU A 359 32.00 3.12 -38.32
CA GLU A 359 30.79 2.72 -39.05
C GLU A 359 29.72 2.11 -38.14
N LEU A 360 30.12 1.27 -37.17
CA LEU A 360 29.19 0.64 -36.22
C LEU A 360 28.48 1.64 -35.30
N GLU A 361 29.15 2.73 -34.89
CA GLU A 361 28.54 3.78 -34.07
C GLU A 361 27.53 4.60 -34.89
N MET A 362 27.87 4.91 -36.13
CA MET A 362 26.97 5.64 -37.04
C MET A 362 25.74 4.81 -37.41
N LEU A 363 25.90 3.50 -37.60
CA LEU A 363 24.79 2.56 -37.81
C LEU A 363 23.89 2.48 -36.58
N ALA A 364 24.48 2.34 -35.38
CA ALA A 364 23.72 2.28 -34.13
C ALA A 364 22.94 3.58 -33.88
N GLU A 365 23.56 4.74 -34.11
CA GLU A 365 22.91 6.05 -34.04
C GLU A 365 21.70 6.14 -34.96
N THR A 366 21.87 5.76 -36.23
CA THR A 366 20.79 5.85 -37.23
C THR A 366 19.60 5.00 -36.81
N ARG A 367 19.86 3.76 -36.37
CA ARG A 367 18.81 2.85 -35.90
C ARG A 367 18.13 3.36 -34.63
N PHE A 368 18.90 3.90 -33.69
CA PHE A 368 18.38 4.44 -32.44
C PHE A 368 17.47 5.65 -32.67
N LEU A 369 17.94 6.65 -33.44
CA LEU A 369 17.16 7.88 -33.67
C LEU A 369 15.89 7.62 -34.50
N ASP A 370 15.94 6.72 -35.47
CA ASP A 370 14.76 6.29 -36.23
C ASP A 370 13.72 5.62 -35.33
N ALA A 371 14.15 4.70 -34.46
CA ALA A 371 13.28 4.02 -33.51
C ALA A 371 12.70 5.00 -32.47
N LEU A 372 13.53 5.88 -31.91
CA LEU A 372 13.13 6.86 -30.91
C LEU A 372 12.06 7.80 -31.47
N GLY A 373 12.22 8.30 -32.69
CA GLY A 373 11.24 9.18 -33.35
C GLY A 373 9.91 8.51 -33.70
N LYS A 374 9.83 7.18 -33.61
CA LYS A 374 8.62 6.39 -33.87
C LYS A 374 8.03 5.76 -32.58
N THR A 375 8.40 6.30 -31.42
CA THR A 375 7.88 5.85 -30.12
C THR A 375 6.47 6.40 -29.91
N GLU A 376 5.56 5.52 -29.52
CA GLU A 376 4.16 5.85 -29.19
C GLU A 376 3.77 5.41 -27.78
N GLY A 377 4.54 4.50 -27.17
CA GLY A 377 4.29 3.98 -25.85
C GLY A 377 5.54 3.47 -25.17
N TRP A 378 5.38 3.18 -23.88
CA TRP A 378 6.47 2.70 -23.05
C TRP A 378 5.98 1.69 -22.01
N GLY A 379 6.89 0.90 -21.47
CA GLY A 379 6.63 -0.02 -20.38
C GLY A 379 7.91 -0.45 -19.67
N MET A 380 7.75 -1.19 -18.57
CA MET A 380 8.84 -1.79 -17.83
C MET A 380 8.78 -3.31 -17.97
N ARG A 381 9.90 -3.96 -18.26
CA ARG A 381 10.06 -5.42 -18.27
C ARG A 381 11.32 -5.77 -17.49
N ASN A 382 11.21 -6.50 -16.39
CA ASN A 382 12.35 -6.99 -15.62
C ASN A 382 13.29 -5.88 -15.10
N GLY A 383 12.74 -4.70 -14.79
CA GLY A 383 13.52 -3.52 -14.39
C GLY A 383 14.16 -2.74 -15.54
N GLU A 384 13.95 -3.20 -16.78
CA GLU A 384 14.36 -2.51 -18.00
C GLU A 384 13.22 -1.62 -18.53
N LEU A 385 13.57 -0.42 -18.99
CA LEU A 385 12.64 0.44 -19.72
C LEU A 385 12.54 -0.05 -21.17
N ILE A 386 11.31 -0.18 -21.66
CA ILE A 386 11.02 -0.54 -23.04
C ILE A 386 10.24 0.59 -23.70
N LEU A 387 10.73 1.07 -24.83
CA LEU A 387 10.01 1.99 -25.71
C LEU A 387 9.55 1.24 -26.97
N PHE A 388 8.29 1.45 -27.34
CA PHE A 388 7.65 0.79 -28.48
C PHE A 388 6.76 1.75 -29.27
N GLY A 389 6.40 1.36 -30.49
CA GLY A 389 5.56 2.16 -31.39
C GLY A 389 5.63 1.59 -32.81
N THR A 390 5.62 2.45 -33.82
CA THR A 390 5.71 2.02 -35.23
C THR A 390 7.15 1.72 -35.68
N GLY A 391 8.14 2.02 -34.84
CA GLY A 391 9.56 1.77 -35.06
C GLY A 391 10.06 0.50 -34.38
N ALA A 392 11.38 0.28 -34.40
CA ALA A 392 11.99 -0.81 -33.66
C ALA A 392 11.84 -0.62 -32.13
N GLU A 393 11.64 -1.72 -31.40
CA GLU A 393 11.66 -1.71 -29.93
C GLU A 393 13.04 -1.29 -29.42
N LEU A 394 13.06 -0.42 -28.40
CA LEU A 394 14.26 -0.01 -27.69
C LEU A 394 14.19 -0.52 -26.25
N THR A 395 15.28 -1.11 -25.76
CA THR A 395 15.37 -1.61 -24.38
C THR A 395 16.51 -0.89 -23.67
N PHE A 396 16.26 -0.44 -22.44
CA PHE A 396 17.21 0.32 -21.64
C PHE A 396 17.32 -0.23 -20.22
N ILE A 397 18.51 -0.11 -19.65
CA ILE A 397 18.80 -0.37 -18.23
C ILE A 397 18.96 0.96 -17.48
N ARG A 398 18.59 0.98 -16.20
CA ARG A 398 18.69 2.20 -15.39
C ARG A 398 20.15 2.60 -15.21
N GLN A 399 20.44 3.90 -15.31
CA GLN A 399 21.79 4.45 -15.20
C GLN A 399 22.05 5.11 -13.85
#